data_AF-R6DGR4-F1
#
_entry.id   AF-R6DGR4-F1
#
_cell.length_a   1.000
_cell.length_b   1.000
_cell.length_c   1.000
_cell.angle_alpha   90.00
_cell.angle_beta   90.00
_cell.angle_gamma   90.00
#
_symmetry.space_group_name_H-M   'P 1'
#
loop_
_entity.id
_entity.type
_entity.pdbx_description
1 polymer ?
#
loop_
_entity_poly.entity_id
_entity_poly.type
_entity_poly.pdbx_seq_one_letter_code
_entity_poly.pdbx_strand_id
1 'polypeptide(L)'
;MADPAAGSILSVSEALTNLVWAPMAEGMDSISLSANWMWPCRSQEGEDARLYTAVKALSDFCCALQINVPTGKDSLSMTQKYPNGEKVISPGTVIVSAGGEVSDVKKVVSPVLVNNEKTTLYHIDFSFDELKLGGSAFAQSLGKVGDDVPCVQDAEYFRDAFLAVQELVNKGLILAGHDISAGGLITTLLEMCFSNVEGGMEISLDKMKEQDIIKILFAENPGIVIQISDKHKEEVKKILEDAGIGYMKLGKPTDERHILVSKDGATYQFGIDYMRDVWYSSSYLLDRKQSMNGCAKKRFENYKMQPVEFAFMPEFKGKLSQYGITPDRRTPSGIRAAIIREKGTNGEREMAYSLYLAGFDVKDVTMTDLISGRETLEDVNMIVYCGGFSNSDVLGSAKGWAGAFLFNPKAKEALDNYYAREDTLSLGVCNGCQLMMELNLINPELKKQGKMLHNDSHKFESRFLGLTIPTNRSVMFGSLSGSKLGIWVAHGEGKFSLPYDEDKYNVVAKYSYDEYPANPNGSDYSIAALASADGRHLAIMPHLERSIFPWQNGCYPTDRKNSDQVTPWIEAFVNARKWVEEKVK
;
A
#
# COMPACT_ATOMS: atom_id res chain seq x y z
N MET A 1 17.95 -25.70 -7.60
CA MET A 1 16.74 -25.60 -8.43
C MET A 1 16.54 -26.96 -9.08
N ALA A 2 15.31 -27.50 -9.03
CA ALA A 2 14.99 -28.80 -9.61
C ALA A 2 15.09 -28.79 -11.15
N ASP A 3 14.52 -27.77 -11.81
CA ASP A 3 14.59 -27.59 -13.25
C ASP A 3 14.83 -26.10 -13.62
N PRO A 4 15.90 -25.77 -14.36
CA PRO A 4 16.23 -24.39 -14.73
C PRO A 4 15.29 -23.75 -15.78
N ALA A 5 14.75 -24.55 -16.70
CA ALA A 5 13.83 -24.05 -17.72
C ALA A 5 12.46 -23.77 -17.11
N ALA A 6 11.90 -24.74 -16.38
CA ALA A 6 10.61 -24.60 -15.73
C ALA A 6 10.63 -23.46 -14.70
N GLY A 7 11.69 -23.35 -13.88
CA GLY A 7 11.83 -22.24 -12.93
C GLY A 7 11.79 -20.85 -13.59
N SER A 8 12.31 -20.73 -14.81
CA SER A 8 12.30 -19.46 -15.55
C SER A 8 10.94 -19.13 -16.15
N ILE A 9 10.24 -20.14 -16.68
CA ILE A 9 8.86 -20.01 -17.17
C ILE A 9 7.92 -19.66 -16.01
N LEU A 10 8.05 -20.35 -14.87
CA LEU A 10 7.27 -20.08 -13.67
C LEU A 10 7.49 -18.66 -13.14
N SER A 11 8.73 -18.15 -13.18
CA SER A 11 9.01 -16.78 -12.74
C SER A 11 8.30 -15.73 -13.60
N VAL A 12 8.22 -15.94 -14.92
CA VAL A 12 7.42 -15.07 -15.80
C VAL A 12 5.92 -15.24 -15.52
N SER A 13 5.48 -16.48 -15.36
CA SER A 13 4.08 -16.84 -15.13
C SER A 13 3.54 -16.20 -13.85
N GLU A 14 4.26 -16.34 -12.74
CA GLU A 14 3.92 -15.77 -11.43
C GLU A 14 3.90 -14.24 -11.47
N ALA A 15 4.85 -13.61 -12.16
CA ALA A 15 4.86 -12.16 -12.33
C ALA A 15 3.61 -11.66 -13.08
N LEU A 16 3.11 -12.44 -14.05
CA LEU A 16 1.91 -12.10 -14.83
C LEU A 16 0.62 -12.44 -14.07
N THR A 17 0.53 -13.56 -13.35
CA THR A 17 -0.66 -13.89 -12.53
C THR A 17 -0.82 -12.95 -11.34
N ASN A 18 0.27 -12.36 -10.84
CA ASN A 18 0.20 -11.25 -9.87
C ASN A 18 -0.26 -9.93 -10.49
N LEU A 19 0.10 -9.67 -11.76
CA LEU A 19 -0.24 -8.42 -12.45
C LEU A 19 -1.67 -8.38 -13.00
N VAL A 20 -2.25 -9.55 -13.33
CA VAL A 20 -3.52 -9.70 -14.09
C VAL A 20 -4.74 -9.02 -13.43
N TRP A 21 -4.65 -8.65 -12.16
CA TRP A 21 -5.73 -8.02 -11.40
C TRP A 21 -5.93 -6.53 -11.73
N ALA A 22 -4.96 -5.90 -12.38
CA ALA A 22 -5.06 -4.52 -12.86
C ALA A 22 -5.48 -4.48 -14.34
N PRO A 23 -6.35 -3.53 -14.75
CA PRO A 23 -6.80 -3.44 -16.15
C PRO A 23 -5.71 -2.82 -17.04
N MET A 24 -4.92 -3.68 -17.67
CA MET A 24 -3.87 -3.25 -18.59
C MET A 24 -4.47 -2.49 -19.78
N ALA A 25 -3.89 -1.36 -20.15
CA ALA A 25 -4.46 -0.45 -21.15
C ALA A 25 -4.67 -1.10 -22.52
N GLU A 26 -3.73 -1.96 -22.93
CA GLU A 26 -3.73 -2.69 -24.21
C GLU A 26 -3.53 -4.20 -23.96
N GLY A 27 -4.07 -4.73 -22.87
CA GLY A 27 -3.90 -6.14 -22.51
C GLY A 27 -2.42 -6.50 -22.25
N MET A 28 -1.95 -7.62 -22.79
CA MET A 28 -0.56 -8.05 -22.61
C MET A 28 0.45 -7.15 -23.33
N ASP A 29 0.04 -6.41 -24.34
CA ASP A 29 0.94 -5.58 -25.15
C ASP A 29 1.44 -4.34 -24.38
N SER A 30 0.75 -3.96 -23.30
CA SER A 30 1.19 -2.91 -22.37
C SER A 30 2.31 -3.36 -21.41
N ILE A 31 2.64 -4.66 -21.38
CA ILE A 31 3.51 -5.25 -20.35
C ILE A 31 4.96 -5.31 -20.83
N SER A 32 5.87 -4.93 -19.93
CA SER A 32 7.31 -5.12 -20.09
C SER A 32 7.91 -5.80 -18.86
N LEU A 33 8.94 -6.61 -19.10
CA LEU A 33 9.61 -7.37 -18.05
C LEU A 33 11.04 -6.87 -17.77
N SER A 34 11.47 -7.03 -16.52
CA SER A 34 12.88 -7.04 -16.13
C SER A 34 13.28 -8.45 -15.73
N ALA A 35 14.36 -8.99 -16.27
CA ALA A 35 14.91 -10.29 -15.87
C ALA A 35 16.25 -10.13 -15.15
N ASN A 36 16.30 -10.53 -13.89
CA ASN A 36 17.50 -10.43 -13.04
C ASN A 36 18.03 -11.81 -12.70
N TRP A 37 19.23 -12.14 -13.16
CA TRP A 37 19.81 -13.48 -13.11
C TRP A 37 20.81 -13.62 -11.97
N MET A 38 20.47 -14.40 -10.95
CA MET A 38 21.37 -14.77 -9.85
C MET A 38 21.81 -16.20 -10.06
N TRP A 39 23.05 -16.41 -10.50
CA TRP A 39 23.52 -17.73 -10.89
C TRP A 39 24.89 -18.06 -10.30
N PRO A 40 25.15 -19.30 -9.85
CA PRO A 40 26.44 -19.67 -9.28
C PRO A 40 27.42 -20.23 -10.34
N CYS A 41 27.55 -19.61 -11.51
CA CYS A 41 28.37 -20.09 -12.66
C CYS A 41 29.75 -20.65 -12.28
N ARG A 42 30.47 -19.97 -11.38
CA ARG A 42 31.84 -20.36 -10.97
C ARG A 42 31.90 -21.43 -9.88
N SER A 43 30.77 -22.03 -9.53
CA SER A 43 30.63 -22.74 -8.25
C SER A 43 30.55 -24.24 -8.41
N GLN A 44 30.03 -24.73 -9.52
CA GLN A 44 30.02 -26.14 -9.86
C GLN A 44 29.94 -26.32 -11.38
N GLU A 45 30.43 -27.46 -11.85
CA GLU A 45 30.34 -27.83 -13.26
C GLU A 45 28.87 -27.92 -13.71
N GLY A 46 28.58 -27.44 -14.92
CA GLY A 46 27.24 -27.47 -15.51
C GLY A 46 26.38 -26.24 -15.24
N GLU A 47 26.74 -25.33 -14.33
CA GLU A 47 25.91 -24.14 -14.05
C GLU A 47 25.78 -23.20 -15.24
N ASP A 48 26.82 -23.05 -16.06
CA ASP A 48 26.76 -22.23 -17.27
C ASP A 48 25.74 -22.78 -18.29
N ALA A 49 25.69 -24.10 -18.45
CA ALA A 49 24.72 -24.76 -19.31
C ALA A 49 23.29 -24.64 -18.76
N ARG A 50 23.13 -24.72 -17.44
CA ARG A 50 21.84 -24.52 -16.77
C ARG A 50 21.35 -23.08 -16.90
N LEU A 51 22.24 -22.09 -16.76
CA LEU A 51 21.91 -20.69 -17.01
C LEU A 51 21.47 -20.48 -18.46
N TYR A 52 22.20 -21.02 -19.42
CA TYR A 52 21.82 -20.92 -20.83
C TYR A 52 20.43 -21.52 -21.09
N THR A 53 20.17 -22.70 -20.52
CA THR A 53 18.86 -23.38 -20.61
C THR A 53 17.74 -22.51 -20.04
N ALA A 54 17.97 -21.90 -18.88
CA ALA A 54 17.04 -21.00 -18.20
C ALA A 54 16.74 -19.74 -19.03
N VAL A 55 17.79 -19.06 -19.51
CA VAL A 55 17.67 -17.85 -20.36
C VAL A 55 16.93 -18.16 -21.65
N LYS A 56 17.26 -19.28 -22.31
CA LYS A 56 16.59 -19.71 -23.53
C LYS A 56 15.11 -19.98 -23.28
N ALA A 57 14.76 -20.72 -22.22
CA ALA A 57 13.37 -21.01 -21.89
C ALA A 57 12.55 -19.75 -21.62
N LEU A 58 13.10 -18.79 -20.85
CA LEU A 58 12.47 -17.50 -20.63
C LEU A 58 12.28 -16.74 -21.93
N SER A 59 13.31 -16.68 -22.78
CA SER A 59 13.27 -15.98 -24.06
C SER A 59 12.21 -16.58 -24.99
N ASP A 60 12.19 -17.90 -25.14
CA ASP A 60 11.23 -18.60 -26.00
C ASP A 60 9.80 -18.36 -25.51
N PHE A 61 9.57 -18.45 -24.19
CA PHE A 61 8.26 -18.19 -23.59
C PHE A 61 7.82 -16.73 -23.75
N CYS A 62 8.68 -15.75 -23.48
CA CYS A 62 8.37 -14.34 -23.67
C CYS A 62 8.08 -13.99 -25.13
N CYS A 63 8.84 -14.58 -26.08
CA CYS A 63 8.57 -14.45 -27.51
C CYS A 63 7.20 -15.02 -27.89
N ALA A 64 6.83 -16.19 -27.36
CA ALA A 64 5.52 -16.80 -27.59
C ALA A 64 4.38 -15.95 -26.99
N LEU A 65 4.59 -15.39 -25.80
CA LEU A 65 3.66 -14.45 -25.17
C LEU A 65 3.65 -13.06 -25.82
N GLN A 66 4.58 -12.78 -26.74
CA GLN A 66 4.78 -11.47 -27.37
C GLN A 66 5.09 -10.34 -26.37
N ILE A 67 5.79 -10.65 -25.28
CA ILE A 67 6.20 -9.68 -24.25
C ILE A 67 7.69 -9.41 -24.37
N ASN A 68 8.09 -8.14 -24.23
CA ASN A 68 9.49 -7.75 -24.26
C ASN A 68 10.17 -7.82 -22.88
N VAL A 69 11.49 -8.02 -22.89
CA VAL A 69 12.35 -7.93 -21.72
C VAL A 69 13.38 -6.81 -21.95
N PRO A 70 12.98 -5.53 -21.86
CA PRO A 70 13.85 -4.41 -22.24
C PRO A 70 15.00 -4.13 -21.27
N THR A 71 14.98 -4.72 -20.07
CA THR A 71 15.99 -4.47 -19.04
C THR A 71 16.27 -5.70 -18.21
N GLY A 72 17.43 -5.74 -17.57
CA GLY A 72 17.86 -6.86 -16.75
C GLY A 72 19.24 -6.63 -16.15
N LYS A 73 19.65 -7.55 -15.29
CA LYS A 73 20.98 -7.57 -14.67
C LYS A 73 21.38 -9.00 -14.33
N ASP A 74 22.68 -9.23 -14.16
CA ASP A 74 23.21 -10.52 -13.73
C ASP A 74 24.12 -10.41 -12.51
N SER A 75 24.19 -11.50 -11.73
CA SER A 75 25.10 -11.75 -10.63
C SER A 75 25.53 -13.22 -10.67
N LEU A 76 26.74 -13.48 -11.18
CA LEU A 76 27.20 -14.82 -11.57
C LEU A 76 28.11 -15.52 -10.55
N SER A 77 28.21 -14.97 -9.34
CA SER A 77 29.09 -15.48 -8.26
C SER A 77 28.33 -15.77 -6.97
N MET A 78 27.11 -16.32 -7.08
CA MET A 78 26.21 -16.58 -5.95
C MET A 78 26.65 -17.79 -5.11
N THR A 79 27.80 -17.66 -4.45
CA THR A 79 28.42 -18.71 -3.65
C THR A 79 29.28 -18.13 -2.56
N GLN A 80 29.18 -18.72 -1.37
CA GLN A 80 30.01 -18.39 -0.21
C GLN A 80 30.83 -19.61 0.21
N LYS A 81 32.14 -19.41 0.39
CA LYS A 81 33.04 -20.42 0.98
C LYS A 81 33.47 -19.97 2.38
N TYR A 82 33.39 -20.86 3.35
CA TYR A 82 33.78 -20.61 4.74
C TYR A 82 35.20 -21.13 5.04
N PRO A 83 35.87 -20.64 6.10
CA PRO A 83 37.25 -21.05 6.44
C PRO A 83 37.43 -22.54 6.70
N ASN A 84 36.39 -23.22 7.18
CA ASN A 84 36.36 -24.67 7.40
C ASN A 84 36.24 -25.49 6.09
N GLY A 85 36.15 -24.81 4.93
CA GLY A 85 36.00 -25.43 3.62
C GLY A 85 34.55 -25.65 3.18
N GLU A 86 33.57 -25.42 4.05
CA GLU A 86 32.15 -25.53 3.70
C GLU A 86 31.78 -24.49 2.64
N LYS A 87 30.89 -24.89 1.73
CA LYS A 87 30.46 -24.08 0.60
C LYS A 87 28.94 -24.04 0.57
N VAL A 88 28.40 -22.84 0.58
CA VAL A 88 26.97 -22.59 0.40
C VAL A 88 26.79 -22.00 -1.00
N ILE A 89 25.98 -22.68 -1.82
CA ILE A 89 25.72 -22.33 -3.21
C ILE A 89 24.25 -21.95 -3.33
N SER A 90 23.95 -20.76 -3.83
CA SER A 90 22.57 -20.38 -4.11
C SER A 90 22.04 -21.20 -5.30
N PRO A 91 20.75 -21.54 -5.35
CA PRO A 91 20.14 -22.01 -6.58
C PRO A 91 20.33 -20.98 -7.70
N GLY A 92 20.63 -21.43 -8.91
CA GLY A 92 20.44 -20.59 -10.10
C GLY A 92 18.99 -20.12 -10.15
N THR A 93 18.77 -18.80 -10.19
CA THR A 93 17.46 -18.17 -10.02
C THR A 93 17.35 -16.97 -10.94
N VAL A 94 16.19 -16.80 -11.58
CA VAL A 94 15.79 -15.55 -12.22
C VAL A 94 14.72 -14.88 -11.37
N ILE A 95 14.81 -13.56 -11.21
CA ILE A 95 13.73 -12.75 -10.64
C ILE A 95 13.16 -11.92 -11.78
N VAL A 96 11.87 -12.12 -12.06
CA VAL A 96 11.14 -11.38 -13.08
C VAL A 96 10.30 -10.30 -12.41
N SER A 97 10.41 -9.07 -12.90
CA SER A 97 9.51 -7.98 -12.52
C SER A 97 8.70 -7.55 -13.72
N ALA A 98 7.37 -7.49 -13.59
CA ALA A 98 6.46 -7.05 -14.64
C ALA A 98 5.89 -5.67 -14.33
N GLY A 99 5.72 -4.84 -15.36
CA GLY A 99 5.06 -3.55 -15.25
C GLY A 99 4.42 -3.14 -16.57
N GLY A 100 3.33 -2.39 -16.50
CA GLY A 100 2.60 -1.91 -17.68
C GLY A 100 1.66 -0.76 -17.36
N GLU A 101 1.14 -0.12 -18.40
CA GLU A 101 0.16 0.96 -18.27
C GLU A 101 -1.20 0.41 -17.82
N VAL A 102 -1.81 1.07 -16.83
CA VAL A 102 -3.14 0.71 -16.30
C VAL A 102 -4.16 1.73 -16.79
N SER A 103 -5.23 1.25 -17.42
CA SER A 103 -6.29 2.12 -17.96
C SER A 103 -7.16 2.79 -16.89
N ASP A 104 -7.46 2.07 -15.80
CA ASP A 104 -8.23 2.60 -14.67
C ASP A 104 -7.86 1.92 -13.35
N VAL A 105 -7.12 2.62 -12.49
CA VAL A 105 -6.71 2.13 -11.16
C VAL A 105 -7.90 1.77 -10.24
N LYS A 106 -9.11 2.27 -10.50
CA LYS A 106 -10.30 1.97 -9.67
C LYS A 106 -10.88 0.59 -9.95
N LYS A 107 -10.54 -0.03 -11.07
CA LYS A 107 -11.02 -1.38 -11.42
C LYS A 107 -10.07 -2.49 -10.96
N VAL A 108 -8.96 -2.15 -10.30
CA VAL A 108 -8.03 -3.14 -9.75
C VAL A 108 -8.78 -4.06 -8.78
N VAL A 109 -8.66 -5.36 -9.01
CA VAL A 109 -9.29 -6.40 -8.18
C VAL A 109 -8.44 -6.63 -6.93
N SER A 110 -9.10 -6.78 -5.79
CA SER A 110 -8.47 -7.07 -4.50
C SER A 110 -8.50 -8.58 -4.21
N PRO A 111 -7.52 -9.12 -3.47
CA PRO A 111 -7.60 -10.50 -2.99
C PRO A 111 -8.61 -10.73 -1.87
N VAL A 112 -9.14 -9.68 -1.25
CA VAL A 112 -9.99 -9.82 -0.06
C VAL A 112 -11.35 -10.37 -0.43
N LEU A 113 -11.68 -11.55 0.13
CA LEU A 113 -12.97 -12.23 -0.02
C LEU A 113 -14.13 -11.30 0.33
N VAL A 114 -15.16 -11.28 -0.52
CA VAL A 114 -16.44 -10.65 -0.21
C VAL A 114 -17.33 -11.66 0.52
N ASN A 115 -17.67 -11.39 1.79
CA ASN A 115 -18.56 -12.26 2.58
C ASN A 115 -20.02 -12.11 2.11
N ASN A 116 -20.38 -12.83 1.05
CA ASN A 116 -21.73 -12.84 0.47
C ASN A 116 -22.05 -14.21 -0.11
N GLU A 117 -23.08 -14.87 0.42
CA GLU A 117 -23.53 -16.20 -0.01
C GLU A 117 -23.97 -16.29 -1.48
N LYS A 118 -24.31 -15.15 -2.12
CA LYS A 118 -24.74 -15.06 -3.54
C LYS A 118 -23.55 -14.88 -4.49
N THR A 119 -22.43 -15.44 -4.11
CA THR A 119 -21.17 -15.40 -4.85
C THR A 119 -20.55 -16.79 -4.87
N THR A 120 -19.78 -17.05 -5.92
CA THR A 120 -19.13 -18.35 -6.13
C THR A 120 -17.63 -18.13 -6.39
N LEU A 121 -16.81 -19.02 -5.84
CA LEU A 121 -15.37 -19.09 -6.14
C LEU A 121 -15.09 -20.09 -7.27
N TYR A 122 -14.20 -19.70 -8.18
CA TYR A 122 -13.71 -20.54 -9.27
C TYR A 122 -12.19 -20.56 -9.29
N HIS A 123 -11.63 -21.74 -9.52
CA HIS A 123 -10.25 -21.93 -9.97
C HIS A 123 -10.19 -21.73 -11.48
N ILE A 124 -9.19 -21.01 -11.97
CA ILE A 124 -8.85 -20.90 -13.39
C ILE A 124 -7.41 -21.38 -13.56
N ASP A 125 -7.22 -22.36 -14.44
CA ASP A 125 -5.90 -22.90 -14.76
C ASP A 125 -5.16 -22.00 -15.74
N PHE A 126 -3.89 -21.72 -15.46
CA PHE A 126 -2.95 -21.02 -16.35
C PHE A 126 -1.83 -21.96 -16.85
N SER A 127 -1.72 -23.18 -16.32
CA SER A 127 -0.57 -24.05 -16.55
C SER A 127 -0.76 -25.01 -17.73
N PHE A 128 -2.00 -25.47 -17.96
CA PHE A 128 -2.31 -26.60 -18.83
C PHE A 128 -1.47 -27.85 -18.51
N ASP A 129 -1.12 -28.03 -17.22
CA ASP A 129 -0.23 -29.08 -16.72
C ASP A 129 -0.93 -29.93 -15.65
N GLU A 130 -0.41 -31.12 -15.40
CA GLU A 130 -0.79 -31.91 -14.22
C GLU A 130 -0.25 -31.26 -12.95
N LEU A 131 -0.91 -31.51 -11.81
CA LEU A 131 -0.48 -30.98 -10.52
C LEU A 131 0.79 -31.69 -10.02
N LYS A 132 1.82 -30.91 -9.71
CA LYS A 132 3.14 -31.42 -9.30
C LYS A 132 3.68 -30.69 -8.08
N LEU A 133 4.54 -31.36 -7.31
CA LEU A 133 5.03 -30.86 -6.01
C LEU A 133 6.53 -30.50 -6.01
N GLY A 134 7.26 -30.78 -7.10
CA GLY A 134 8.66 -30.46 -7.24
C GLY A 134 8.91 -28.95 -7.18
N GLY A 135 9.85 -28.54 -6.33
CA GLY A 135 10.21 -27.15 -6.10
C GLY A 135 9.29 -26.39 -5.14
N SER A 136 8.20 -27.01 -4.66
CA SER A 136 7.19 -26.33 -3.83
C SER A 136 7.66 -26.00 -2.40
N ALA A 137 6.98 -25.04 -1.78
CA ALA A 137 7.09 -24.75 -0.35
C ALA A 137 6.74 -25.98 0.51
N PHE A 138 5.78 -26.81 0.05
CA PHE A 138 5.46 -28.07 0.70
C PHE A 138 6.65 -29.05 0.69
N ALA A 139 7.26 -29.30 -0.47
CA ALA A 139 8.45 -30.15 -0.56
C ALA A 139 9.59 -29.61 0.31
N GLN A 140 9.80 -28.29 0.28
CA GLN A 140 10.82 -27.62 1.11
C GLN A 140 10.57 -27.83 2.60
N SER A 141 9.32 -27.75 3.07
CA SER A 141 8.96 -27.97 4.47
C SER A 141 9.29 -29.39 4.98
N LEU A 142 9.33 -30.36 4.06
CA LEU A 142 9.73 -31.75 4.34
C LEU A 142 11.24 -32.01 4.18
N GLY A 143 12.03 -30.95 3.95
CA GLY A 143 13.46 -31.07 3.64
C GLY A 143 13.73 -31.76 2.31
N LYS A 144 12.80 -31.63 1.35
CA LYS A 144 12.88 -32.20 0.00
C LYS A 144 12.89 -31.09 -1.05
N VAL A 145 13.27 -31.47 -2.26
CA VAL A 145 13.19 -30.61 -3.45
C VAL A 145 12.14 -31.16 -4.42
N GLY A 146 12.13 -32.47 -4.67
CA GLY A 146 11.30 -33.09 -5.70
C GLY A 146 11.91 -32.94 -7.11
N ASP A 147 11.37 -33.67 -8.07
CA ASP A 147 11.83 -33.73 -9.47
C ASP A 147 10.70 -33.53 -10.49
N ASP A 148 9.44 -33.50 -10.05
CA ASP A 148 8.25 -33.16 -10.81
C ASP A 148 7.95 -31.65 -10.69
N VAL A 149 8.65 -30.79 -11.43
CA VAL A 149 8.40 -29.33 -11.36
C VAL A 149 7.20 -28.95 -12.23
N PRO A 150 6.22 -28.16 -11.75
CA PRO A 150 5.15 -27.64 -12.61
C PRO A 150 5.71 -26.68 -13.66
N CYS A 151 5.02 -26.52 -14.78
CA CYS A 151 5.39 -25.55 -15.81
C CYS A 151 4.14 -25.10 -16.57
N VAL A 152 4.28 -24.08 -17.41
CA VAL A 152 3.28 -23.77 -18.43
C VAL A 152 3.57 -24.63 -19.66
N GLN A 153 2.65 -25.54 -19.98
CA GLN A 153 2.81 -26.47 -21.12
C GLN A 153 2.42 -25.83 -22.46
N ASP A 154 1.57 -24.80 -22.42
CA ASP A 154 1.08 -24.10 -23.60
C ASP A 154 1.06 -22.58 -23.35
N ALA A 155 1.91 -21.86 -24.10
CA ALA A 155 2.05 -20.41 -23.98
C ALA A 155 0.87 -19.64 -24.61
N GLU A 156 0.23 -20.19 -25.65
CA GLU A 156 -0.96 -19.58 -26.25
C GLU A 156 -2.13 -19.69 -25.26
N TYR A 157 -2.31 -20.87 -24.64
CA TYR A 157 -3.29 -21.07 -23.57
C TYR A 157 -3.06 -20.09 -22.40
N PHE A 158 -1.82 -19.88 -21.97
CA PHE A 158 -1.50 -18.90 -20.92
C PHE A 158 -1.88 -17.48 -21.32
N ARG A 159 -1.55 -17.07 -22.56
CA ARG A 159 -1.90 -15.75 -23.10
C ARG A 159 -3.42 -15.57 -23.16
N ASP A 160 -4.15 -16.57 -23.63
CA ASP A 160 -5.61 -16.53 -23.70
C ASP A 160 -6.25 -16.48 -22.30
N ALA A 161 -5.71 -17.21 -21.33
CA ALA A 161 -6.14 -17.13 -19.93
C ALA A 161 -5.95 -15.73 -19.36
N PHE A 162 -4.79 -15.11 -19.58
CA PHE A 162 -4.52 -13.74 -19.16
C PHE A 162 -5.51 -12.76 -19.78
N LEU A 163 -5.74 -12.84 -21.10
CA LEU A 163 -6.63 -11.95 -21.82
C LEU A 163 -8.10 -12.14 -21.43
N ALA A 164 -8.54 -13.37 -21.19
CA ALA A 164 -9.88 -13.65 -20.68
C ALA A 164 -10.08 -13.02 -19.29
N VAL A 165 -9.11 -13.16 -18.38
CA VAL A 165 -9.18 -12.53 -17.05
C VAL A 165 -9.17 -11.00 -17.17
N GLN A 166 -8.36 -10.43 -18.07
CA GLN A 166 -8.39 -8.99 -18.36
C GLN A 166 -9.77 -8.52 -18.85
N GLU A 167 -10.47 -9.31 -19.68
CA GLU A 167 -11.85 -9.01 -20.07
C GLU A 167 -12.79 -9.00 -18.85
N LEU A 168 -12.67 -9.99 -17.96
CA LEU A 168 -13.46 -10.07 -16.74
C LEU A 168 -13.23 -8.87 -15.81
N VAL A 169 -11.96 -8.46 -15.63
CA VAL A 169 -11.57 -7.27 -14.85
C VAL A 169 -12.16 -6.01 -15.49
N ASN A 170 -12.00 -5.84 -16.80
CA ASN A 170 -12.47 -4.65 -17.51
C ASN A 170 -13.99 -4.49 -17.45
N LYS A 171 -14.73 -5.61 -17.49
CA LYS A 171 -16.19 -5.66 -17.30
C LYS A 171 -16.64 -5.56 -15.84
N GLY A 172 -15.72 -5.61 -14.88
CA GLY A 172 -16.04 -5.54 -13.45
C GLY A 172 -16.79 -6.78 -12.93
N LEU A 173 -16.54 -7.95 -13.52
CA LEU A 173 -17.23 -9.20 -13.17
C LEU A 173 -16.58 -9.93 -12.00
N ILE A 174 -15.34 -9.62 -11.67
CA ILE A 174 -14.58 -10.20 -10.56
C ILE A 174 -14.74 -9.31 -9.33
N LEU A 175 -15.20 -9.91 -8.23
CA LEU A 175 -15.36 -9.26 -6.93
C LEU A 175 -14.06 -9.28 -6.12
N ALA A 176 -13.38 -10.43 -6.15
CA ALA A 176 -12.10 -10.65 -5.51
C ALA A 176 -11.31 -11.70 -6.30
N GLY A 177 -9.97 -11.71 -6.20
CA GLY A 177 -9.16 -12.75 -6.80
C GLY A 177 -7.71 -12.74 -6.35
N HIS A 178 -7.10 -13.92 -6.35
CA HIS A 178 -5.73 -14.15 -5.89
C HIS A 178 -5.10 -15.28 -6.73
N ASP A 179 -3.81 -15.17 -7.02
CA ASP A 179 -3.07 -16.20 -7.75
C ASP A 179 -2.65 -17.36 -6.85
N ILE A 180 -2.31 -18.49 -7.48
CA ILE A 180 -1.75 -19.68 -6.84
C ILE A 180 -0.24 -19.65 -7.06
N SER A 181 0.49 -19.56 -5.96
CA SER A 181 1.96 -19.48 -5.93
C SER A 181 2.50 -20.29 -4.74
N ALA A 182 3.42 -19.74 -3.95
CA ALA A 182 4.05 -20.44 -2.83
C ALA A 182 3.01 -20.94 -1.81
N GLY A 183 3.01 -22.25 -1.55
CA GLY A 183 2.07 -22.90 -0.64
C GLY A 183 0.74 -23.33 -1.28
N GLY A 184 0.55 -23.10 -2.58
CA GLY A 184 -0.54 -23.64 -3.38
C GLY A 184 -1.94 -23.10 -3.04
N LEU A 185 -2.95 -23.79 -3.56
CA LEU A 185 -4.37 -23.40 -3.47
C LEU A 185 -4.84 -23.10 -2.04
N ILE A 186 -4.41 -23.87 -1.04
CA ILE A 186 -4.86 -23.63 0.34
C ILE A 186 -4.35 -22.30 0.90
N THR A 187 -3.12 -21.91 0.53
CA THR A 187 -2.52 -20.64 0.97
C THR A 187 -3.26 -19.47 0.31
N THR A 188 -3.53 -19.57 -0.99
CA THR A 188 -4.37 -18.60 -1.72
C THR A 188 -5.73 -18.39 -1.04
N LEU A 189 -6.46 -19.47 -0.72
CA LEU A 189 -7.78 -19.37 -0.08
C LEU A 189 -7.72 -18.76 1.34
N LEU A 190 -6.69 -19.10 2.11
CA LEU A 190 -6.45 -18.53 3.43
C LEU A 190 -6.13 -17.03 3.34
N GLU A 191 -5.25 -16.62 2.42
CA GLU A 191 -4.84 -15.23 2.21
C GLU A 191 -6.00 -14.34 1.77
N MET A 192 -6.91 -14.87 0.94
CA MET A 192 -8.17 -14.18 0.60
C MET A 192 -9.04 -13.89 1.84
N CYS A 193 -8.90 -14.66 2.92
CA CYS A 193 -9.69 -14.50 4.15
C CYS A 193 -8.98 -13.70 5.27
N PHE A 194 -7.67 -13.46 5.17
CA PHE A 194 -6.90 -12.95 6.29
C PHE A 194 -7.28 -11.52 6.69
N SER A 195 -7.56 -10.64 5.74
CA SER A 195 -7.93 -9.25 6.04
C SER A 195 -9.34 -9.09 6.63
N ASN A 196 -10.20 -10.09 6.48
CA ASN A 196 -11.54 -10.07 7.06
C ASN A 196 -11.50 -10.47 8.54
N VAL A 197 -12.38 -9.85 9.33
CA VAL A 197 -12.60 -10.18 10.76
C VAL A 197 -13.69 -11.23 10.97
N GLU A 198 -14.46 -11.54 9.92
CA GLU A 198 -15.57 -12.48 9.93
C GLU A 198 -15.62 -13.27 8.61
N GLY A 199 -16.43 -14.33 8.59
CA GLY A 199 -16.63 -15.18 7.42
C GLY A 199 -15.48 -16.15 7.11
N GLY A 200 -15.78 -17.05 6.19
CA GLY A 200 -14.92 -18.14 5.75
C GLY A 200 -15.38 -18.72 4.42
N MET A 201 -15.06 -19.98 4.16
CA MET A 201 -15.35 -20.61 2.87
C MET A 201 -15.76 -22.08 3.04
N GLU A 202 -16.65 -22.53 2.16
CA GLU A 202 -16.92 -23.94 1.93
C GLU A 202 -16.47 -24.29 0.51
N ILE A 203 -15.51 -25.20 0.42
CA ILE A 203 -14.79 -25.60 -0.79
C ILE A 203 -15.01 -27.10 -1.03
N SER A 204 -15.42 -27.49 -2.24
CA SER A 204 -15.51 -28.87 -2.67
C SER A 204 -14.51 -29.11 -3.80
N LEU A 205 -13.64 -30.10 -3.61
CA LEU A 205 -12.62 -30.52 -4.56
C LEU A 205 -13.02 -31.78 -5.33
N ASP A 206 -14.26 -32.27 -5.16
CA ASP A 206 -14.73 -33.53 -5.77
C ASP A 206 -14.73 -33.51 -7.30
N LYS A 207 -14.72 -32.31 -7.90
CA LYS A 207 -14.65 -32.10 -9.35
C LYS A 207 -13.23 -32.03 -9.89
N MET A 208 -12.21 -32.04 -9.03
CA MET A 208 -10.80 -32.17 -9.45
C MET A 208 -10.55 -33.59 -9.98
N LYS A 209 -9.83 -33.66 -11.11
CA LYS A 209 -9.41 -34.94 -11.70
C LYS A 209 -8.33 -35.61 -10.85
N GLU A 210 -7.41 -34.83 -10.28
CA GLU A 210 -6.43 -35.30 -9.32
C GLU A 210 -7.14 -35.83 -8.07
N GLN A 211 -6.67 -36.96 -7.54
CA GLN A 211 -7.21 -37.62 -6.36
C GLN A 211 -6.36 -37.36 -5.12
N ASP A 212 -5.07 -37.09 -5.30
CA ASP A 212 -4.18 -36.75 -4.20
C ASP A 212 -4.48 -35.35 -3.65
N ILE A 213 -5.13 -35.32 -2.48
CA ILE A 213 -5.47 -34.07 -1.79
C ILE A 213 -4.25 -33.19 -1.50
N ILE A 214 -3.07 -33.78 -1.29
CA ILE A 214 -1.84 -33.01 -1.03
C ILE A 214 -1.43 -32.27 -2.31
N LYS A 215 -1.47 -32.93 -3.47
CA LYS A 215 -1.23 -32.26 -4.75
C LYS A 215 -2.25 -31.17 -5.02
N ILE A 216 -3.54 -31.43 -4.79
CA ILE A 216 -4.60 -30.43 -5.03
C ILE A 216 -4.39 -29.17 -4.19
N LEU A 217 -4.00 -29.33 -2.92
CA LEU A 217 -3.86 -28.20 -2.00
C LEU A 217 -2.53 -27.46 -2.12
N PHE A 218 -1.44 -28.17 -2.44
CA PHE A 218 -0.07 -27.65 -2.30
C PHE A 218 0.72 -27.58 -3.61
N ALA A 219 0.18 -28.05 -4.74
CA ALA A 219 0.83 -27.80 -6.02
C ALA A 219 0.85 -26.30 -6.32
N GLU A 220 1.97 -25.85 -6.88
CA GLU A 220 2.25 -24.44 -7.20
C GLU A 220 2.21 -24.21 -8.72
N ASN A 221 1.34 -24.95 -9.40
CA ASN A 221 1.04 -24.75 -10.81
C ASN A 221 0.45 -23.34 -11.02
N PRO A 222 0.86 -22.62 -12.08
CA PRO A 222 0.24 -21.34 -12.43
C PRO A 222 -1.29 -21.46 -12.53
N GLY A 223 -1.98 -20.67 -11.74
CA GLY A 223 -3.44 -20.64 -11.69
C GLY A 223 -3.91 -19.49 -10.82
N ILE A 224 -5.21 -19.22 -10.84
CA ILE A 224 -5.83 -18.18 -10.02
C ILE A 224 -7.16 -18.65 -9.43
N VAL A 225 -7.55 -18.03 -8.33
CA VAL A 225 -8.89 -18.13 -7.75
C VAL A 225 -9.61 -16.80 -7.95
N ILE A 226 -10.81 -16.84 -8.53
CA ILE A 226 -11.68 -15.67 -8.68
C ILE A 226 -12.97 -15.87 -7.89
N GLN A 227 -13.50 -14.79 -7.35
CA GLN A 227 -14.83 -14.71 -6.77
C GLN A 227 -15.73 -13.86 -7.67
N ILE A 228 -16.90 -14.37 -8.03
CA ILE A 228 -17.87 -13.67 -8.87
C ILE A 228 -19.25 -13.65 -8.24
N SER A 229 -20.07 -12.67 -8.63
CA SER A 229 -21.50 -12.70 -8.28
C SER A 229 -22.22 -13.79 -9.08
N ASP A 230 -23.12 -14.53 -8.42
CA ASP A 230 -23.91 -15.57 -9.08
C ASP A 230 -24.78 -15.03 -10.21
N LYS A 231 -25.14 -13.73 -10.16
CA LYS A 231 -25.86 -13.03 -11.22
C LYS A 231 -25.09 -13.02 -12.55
N HIS A 232 -23.77 -12.98 -12.50
CA HIS A 232 -22.89 -12.88 -13.67
C HIS A 232 -22.24 -14.22 -14.06
N LYS A 233 -22.63 -15.31 -13.39
CA LYS A 233 -22.01 -16.63 -13.57
C LYS A 233 -21.97 -17.12 -15.02
N GLU A 234 -23.08 -17.03 -15.73
CA GLU A 234 -23.15 -17.55 -17.12
C GLU A 234 -22.37 -16.66 -18.10
N GLU A 235 -22.26 -15.36 -17.82
CA GLU A 235 -21.40 -14.45 -18.60
C GLU A 235 -19.92 -14.77 -18.39
N VAL A 236 -19.49 -14.95 -17.14
CA VAL A 236 -18.10 -15.31 -16.80
C VAL A 236 -17.71 -16.64 -17.44
N LYS A 237 -18.54 -17.67 -17.29
CA LYS A 237 -18.29 -18.97 -17.91
C LYS A 237 -18.18 -18.86 -19.42
N LYS A 238 -19.09 -18.12 -20.06
CA LYS A 238 -19.05 -17.93 -21.51
C LYS A 238 -17.73 -17.31 -21.97
N ILE A 239 -17.23 -16.29 -21.27
CA ILE A 239 -15.94 -15.65 -21.59
C ILE A 239 -14.79 -16.68 -21.49
N LEU A 240 -14.78 -17.49 -20.43
CA LEU A 240 -13.76 -18.53 -20.23
C LEU A 240 -13.88 -19.66 -21.27
N GLU A 241 -15.10 -20.09 -21.61
CA GLU A 241 -15.38 -21.14 -22.60
C GLU A 241 -15.04 -20.69 -24.03
N ASP A 242 -15.44 -19.47 -24.40
CA ASP A 242 -15.13 -18.87 -25.71
C ASP A 242 -13.61 -18.70 -25.90
N ALA A 243 -12.86 -18.48 -24.81
CA ALA A 243 -11.40 -18.45 -24.78
C ALA A 243 -10.74 -19.84 -24.61
N GLY A 244 -11.52 -20.93 -24.45
CA GLY A 244 -10.98 -22.28 -24.31
C GLY A 244 -10.28 -22.57 -22.97
N ILE A 245 -10.56 -21.79 -21.93
CA ILE A 245 -9.84 -21.83 -20.65
C ILE A 245 -10.46 -22.82 -19.68
N GLY A 246 -9.61 -23.65 -19.06
CA GLY A 246 -9.98 -24.59 -18.02
C GLY A 246 -10.33 -23.88 -16.71
N TYR A 247 -11.55 -24.11 -16.21
CA TYR A 247 -11.99 -23.56 -14.94
C TYR A 247 -12.83 -24.56 -14.14
N MET A 248 -12.90 -24.36 -12.82
CA MET A 248 -13.67 -25.21 -11.93
C MET A 248 -14.32 -24.40 -10.82
N LYS A 249 -15.60 -24.67 -10.54
CA LYS A 249 -16.24 -24.19 -9.32
C LYS A 249 -15.57 -24.84 -8.10
N LEU A 250 -15.00 -24.01 -7.22
CA LEU A 250 -14.44 -24.44 -5.94
C LEU A 250 -15.49 -24.43 -4.84
N GLY A 251 -16.26 -23.35 -4.71
CA GLY A 251 -17.04 -23.17 -3.48
C GLY A 251 -17.75 -21.84 -3.35
N LYS A 252 -18.09 -21.48 -2.12
CA LYS A 252 -18.78 -20.22 -1.76
C LYS A 252 -18.30 -19.69 -0.40
N PRO A 253 -18.47 -18.39 -0.13
CA PRO A 253 -18.28 -17.85 1.22
C PRO A 253 -19.28 -18.45 2.22
N THR A 254 -18.90 -18.45 3.49
CA THR A 254 -19.74 -18.84 4.63
C THR A 254 -19.61 -17.81 5.76
N ASP A 255 -20.57 -17.82 6.70
CA ASP A 255 -20.53 -16.93 7.87
C ASP A 255 -19.54 -17.41 8.94
N GLU A 256 -19.20 -18.70 8.91
CA GLU A 256 -18.32 -19.34 9.87
C GLU A 256 -16.84 -18.97 9.65
N ARG A 257 -16.08 -18.79 10.74
CA ARG A 257 -14.69 -18.31 10.68
C ARG A 257 -13.65 -19.42 10.40
N HIS A 258 -13.91 -20.25 9.40
CA HIS A 258 -13.02 -21.32 8.97
C HIS A 258 -13.19 -21.64 7.47
N ILE A 259 -12.21 -22.31 6.89
CA ILE A 259 -12.32 -22.91 5.55
C ILE A 259 -12.62 -24.40 5.72
N LEU A 260 -13.76 -24.86 5.22
CA LEU A 260 -14.07 -26.28 5.06
C LEU A 260 -13.70 -26.72 3.65
N VAL A 261 -12.84 -27.73 3.55
CA VAL A 261 -12.47 -28.36 2.29
C VAL A 261 -12.99 -29.79 2.28
N SER A 262 -13.82 -30.15 1.31
CA SER A 262 -14.34 -31.51 1.13
C SER A 262 -13.72 -32.21 -0.08
N LYS A 263 -13.35 -33.48 0.09
CA LYS A 263 -12.91 -34.38 -0.99
C LYS A 263 -13.27 -35.82 -0.65
N ASP A 264 -13.98 -36.51 -1.53
CA ASP A 264 -14.34 -37.93 -1.45
C ASP A 264 -14.99 -38.32 -0.11
N GLY A 265 -15.85 -37.44 0.41
CA GLY A 265 -16.56 -37.62 1.69
C GLY A 265 -15.73 -37.29 2.94
N ALA A 266 -14.44 -37.00 2.81
CA ALA A 266 -13.63 -36.42 3.88
C ALA A 266 -13.81 -34.90 3.93
N THR A 267 -13.74 -34.32 5.13
CA THR A 267 -13.77 -32.87 5.36
C THR A 267 -12.57 -32.45 6.19
N TYR A 268 -11.86 -31.43 5.71
CA TYR A 268 -10.71 -30.80 6.35
C TYR A 268 -11.09 -29.39 6.77
N GLN A 269 -10.82 -29.03 8.01
CA GLN A 269 -11.17 -27.72 8.57
C GLN A 269 -9.91 -26.93 8.89
N PHE A 270 -9.83 -25.71 8.35
CA PHE A 270 -8.74 -24.76 8.60
C PHE A 270 -9.29 -23.53 9.32
N GLY A 271 -8.97 -23.39 10.61
CA GLY A 271 -9.36 -22.20 11.40
C GLY A 271 -8.58 -20.97 10.96
N ILE A 272 -9.25 -19.98 10.38
CA ILE A 272 -8.56 -18.89 9.65
C ILE A 272 -7.73 -18.03 10.61
N ASP A 273 -8.27 -17.67 11.78
CA ASP A 273 -7.55 -16.80 12.72
C ASP A 273 -6.30 -17.47 13.29
N TYR A 274 -6.37 -18.78 13.58
CA TYR A 274 -5.20 -19.55 14.00
C TYR A 274 -4.16 -19.65 12.88
N MET A 275 -4.61 -19.94 11.65
CA MET A 275 -3.70 -20.03 10.50
C MET A 275 -3.05 -18.68 10.17
N ARG A 276 -3.77 -17.56 10.35
CA ARG A 276 -3.21 -16.22 10.22
C ARG A 276 -2.13 -15.94 11.27
N ASP A 277 -2.31 -16.39 12.51
CA ASP A 277 -1.26 -16.31 13.55
C ASP A 277 0.00 -17.10 13.17
N VAL A 278 -0.18 -18.31 12.64
CA VAL A 278 0.93 -19.14 12.15
C VAL A 278 1.65 -18.45 10.98
N TRP A 279 0.90 -17.98 9.99
CA TRP A 279 1.43 -17.25 8.83
C TRP A 279 2.19 -15.99 9.24
N TYR A 280 1.66 -15.21 10.18
CA TYR A 280 2.25 -13.96 10.64
C TYR A 280 3.46 -14.15 11.59
N SER A 281 3.62 -15.35 12.17
CA SER A 281 4.63 -15.64 13.20
C SER A 281 6.07 -15.34 12.73
N SER A 282 6.41 -15.65 11.47
CA SER A 282 7.73 -15.37 10.90
C SER A 282 8.04 -13.87 10.91
N SER A 283 7.08 -13.03 10.51
CA SER A 283 7.22 -11.57 10.52
C SER A 283 7.40 -11.06 11.95
N TYR A 284 6.60 -11.57 12.90
CA TYR A 284 6.74 -11.25 14.32
C TYR A 284 8.10 -11.61 14.90
N LEU A 285 8.60 -12.83 14.64
CA LEU A 285 9.89 -13.29 15.15
C LEU A 285 11.07 -12.49 14.58
N LEU A 286 10.99 -12.06 13.33
CA LEU A 286 11.97 -11.15 12.73
C LEU A 286 11.87 -9.74 13.31
N ASP A 287 10.67 -9.20 13.46
CA ASP A 287 10.44 -7.85 14.00
C ASP A 287 10.93 -7.73 15.44
N ARG A 288 10.82 -8.79 16.26
CA ARG A 288 11.41 -8.83 17.62
C ARG A 288 12.91 -8.50 17.62
N LYS A 289 13.65 -8.93 16.60
CA LYS A 289 15.09 -8.65 16.46
C LYS A 289 15.36 -7.22 15.99
N GLN A 290 14.39 -6.58 15.32
CA GLN A 290 14.52 -5.22 14.81
C GLN A 290 14.09 -4.16 15.83
N SER A 291 12.94 -4.35 16.50
CA SER A 291 12.38 -3.33 17.40
C SER A 291 12.95 -3.40 18.83
N MET A 292 13.35 -4.59 19.30
CA MET A 292 14.01 -4.87 20.60
C MET A 292 13.34 -4.36 21.88
N ASN A 293 12.11 -3.86 21.80
CA ASN A 293 11.44 -3.08 22.86
C ASN A 293 10.01 -3.57 23.20
N GLY A 294 9.62 -4.75 22.72
CA GLY A 294 8.28 -5.31 22.92
C GLY A 294 7.21 -4.83 21.92
N CYS A 295 7.48 -3.85 21.05
CA CYS A 295 6.51 -3.40 20.03
C CYS A 295 6.12 -4.51 19.06
N ALA A 296 7.05 -5.37 18.66
CA ALA A 296 6.75 -6.54 17.82
C ALA A 296 5.68 -7.45 18.43
N LYS A 297 5.71 -7.66 19.76
CA LYS A 297 4.71 -8.47 20.47
C LYS A 297 3.34 -7.76 20.47
N LYS A 298 3.31 -6.47 20.81
CA LYS A 298 2.08 -5.66 20.73
C LYS A 298 1.47 -5.72 19.33
N ARG A 299 2.28 -5.63 18.27
CA ARG A 299 1.84 -5.78 16.87
C ARG A 299 1.19 -7.13 16.60
N PHE A 300 1.84 -8.21 17.03
CA PHE A 300 1.31 -9.57 16.88
C PHE A 300 -0.01 -9.77 17.64
N GLU A 301 -0.16 -9.17 18.82
CA GLU A 301 -1.39 -9.29 19.61
C GLU A 301 -2.51 -8.39 19.05
N ASN A 302 -2.17 -7.20 18.55
CA ASN A 302 -3.13 -6.16 18.19
C ASN A 302 -3.56 -6.13 16.72
N TYR A 303 -2.86 -6.78 15.78
CA TYR A 303 -3.20 -6.70 14.34
C TYR A 303 -4.64 -7.15 14.02
N LYS A 304 -5.21 -8.01 14.88
CA LYS A 304 -6.56 -8.55 14.78
C LYS A 304 -7.63 -7.75 15.55
N MET A 305 -7.21 -6.81 16.40
CA MET A 305 -8.08 -6.10 17.35
C MET A 305 -8.22 -4.60 17.05
N GLN A 306 -7.49 -4.08 16.07
CA GLN A 306 -7.44 -2.65 15.74
C GLN A 306 -7.87 -2.38 14.28
N PRO A 307 -9.13 -2.69 13.91
CA PRO A 307 -9.63 -2.42 12.56
C PRO A 307 -9.64 -0.91 12.25
N VAL A 308 -9.52 -0.57 10.98
CA VAL A 308 -9.76 0.81 10.53
C VAL A 308 -11.26 1.03 10.44
N GLU A 309 -11.79 1.88 11.30
CA GLU A 309 -13.21 2.26 11.31
C GLU A 309 -13.44 3.55 10.53
N PHE A 310 -14.55 3.60 9.80
CA PHE A 310 -14.97 4.78 9.06
C PHE A 310 -16.26 5.35 9.65
N ALA A 311 -16.23 6.63 9.99
CA ALA A 311 -17.39 7.43 10.34
C ALA A 311 -17.24 8.76 9.62
N PHE A 312 -18.09 9.00 8.61
CA PHE A 312 -18.05 10.23 7.82
C PHE A 312 -19.04 11.25 8.37
N MET A 313 -18.77 12.53 8.10
CA MET A 313 -19.72 13.60 8.39
C MET A 313 -21.05 13.32 7.69
N PRO A 314 -22.22 13.57 8.32
CA PRO A 314 -23.52 13.33 7.70
C PRO A 314 -23.71 14.03 6.35
N GLU A 315 -23.11 15.21 6.18
CA GLU A 315 -23.21 16.01 4.96
C GLU A 315 -22.28 15.56 3.83
N PHE A 316 -21.38 14.59 4.09
CA PHE A 316 -20.36 14.17 3.14
C PHE A 316 -20.93 13.23 2.05
N LYS A 317 -21.05 13.77 0.84
CA LYS A 317 -21.58 13.07 -0.36
C LYS A 317 -20.49 12.45 -1.24
N GLY A 318 -19.21 12.66 -0.91
CA GLY A 318 -18.09 12.17 -1.72
C GLY A 318 -18.02 12.75 -3.13
N LYS A 319 -18.64 13.90 -3.40
CA LYS A 319 -18.65 14.54 -4.73
C LYS A 319 -17.87 15.83 -4.71
N LEU A 320 -17.07 16.09 -5.75
CA LEU A 320 -16.38 17.37 -5.92
C LEU A 320 -17.36 18.55 -6.01
N SER A 321 -18.52 18.33 -6.66
CA SER A 321 -19.57 19.33 -6.81
C SER A 321 -20.15 19.82 -5.49
N GLN A 322 -20.07 19.05 -4.40
CA GLN A 322 -20.53 19.47 -3.07
C GLN A 322 -19.71 20.66 -2.54
N TYR A 323 -18.46 20.80 -2.99
CA TYR A 323 -17.56 21.88 -2.60
C TYR A 323 -17.42 22.96 -3.68
N GLY A 324 -18.10 22.83 -4.82
CA GLY A 324 -17.96 23.74 -5.95
C GLY A 324 -16.59 23.69 -6.63
N ILE A 325 -15.86 22.56 -6.50
CA ILE A 325 -14.52 22.38 -7.07
C ILE A 325 -14.53 21.42 -8.26
N THR A 326 -13.52 21.54 -9.12
CA THR A 326 -13.32 20.66 -10.29
C THR A 326 -11.83 20.48 -10.58
N PRO A 327 -11.36 19.27 -10.97
CA PRO A 327 -9.99 19.04 -11.42
C PRO A 327 -9.68 19.78 -12.73
N ASP A 328 -10.70 20.22 -13.48
CA ASP A 328 -10.55 20.87 -14.78
C ASP A 328 -10.38 22.39 -14.69
N ARG A 329 -10.16 22.95 -13.49
CA ARG A 329 -9.97 24.40 -13.32
C ARG A 329 -8.81 24.90 -14.19
N ARG A 330 -9.00 25.97 -14.97
CA ARG A 330 -7.92 26.61 -15.74
C ARG A 330 -7.73 28.10 -15.41
N THR A 331 -8.65 28.69 -14.67
CA THR A 331 -8.61 30.10 -14.27
C THR A 331 -8.04 30.23 -12.85
N PRO A 332 -7.10 31.16 -12.60
CA PRO A 332 -6.62 31.49 -11.26
C PRO A 332 -7.76 31.99 -10.36
N SER A 333 -7.76 31.61 -9.08
CA SER A 333 -8.73 32.10 -8.11
C SER A 333 -8.34 33.44 -7.47
N GLY A 334 -7.06 33.82 -7.56
CA GLY A 334 -6.47 34.95 -6.86
C GLY A 334 -6.09 34.64 -5.41
N ILE A 335 -6.45 33.46 -4.90
CA ILE A 335 -6.20 33.03 -3.53
C ILE A 335 -4.95 32.17 -3.52
N ARG A 336 -3.87 32.64 -2.89
CA ARG A 336 -2.55 32.03 -3.02
C ARG A 336 -2.17 31.18 -1.82
N ALA A 337 -1.66 29.99 -2.11
CA ALA A 337 -0.97 29.14 -1.15
C ALA A 337 0.47 28.87 -1.62
N ALA A 338 1.43 28.85 -0.71
CA ALA A 338 2.81 28.49 -1.03
C ALA A 338 3.18 27.14 -0.42
N ILE A 339 3.79 26.28 -1.25
CA ILE A 339 4.51 25.12 -0.78
C ILE A 339 5.92 25.56 -0.40
N ILE A 340 6.25 25.46 0.88
CA ILE A 340 7.60 25.72 1.37
C ILE A 340 8.36 24.40 1.39
N ARG A 341 9.45 24.33 0.63
CA ARG A 341 10.27 23.10 0.52
C ARG A 341 11.76 23.33 0.69
N GLU A 342 12.45 22.30 1.18
CA GLU A 342 13.89 22.25 1.42
C GLU A 342 14.49 21.02 0.71
N LYS A 343 15.80 20.98 0.51
CA LYS A 343 16.47 19.78 0.00
C LYS A 343 16.11 18.56 0.86
N GLY A 344 15.57 17.52 0.23
CA GLY A 344 15.18 16.27 0.88
C GLY A 344 13.71 16.17 1.28
N THR A 345 12.92 17.25 1.21
CA THR A 345 11.45 17.11 1.22
C THR A 345 10.98 16.38 -0.04
N ASN A 346 9.83 15.70 0.04
CA ASN A 346 9.34 14.82 -1.04
C ASN A 346 7.82 14.68 -1.16
N GLY A 347 7.04 15.44 -0.39
CA GLY A 347 5.57 15.43 -0.41
C GLY A 347 4.91 16.61 -1.11
N GLU A 348 5.65 17.35 -1.93
CA GLU A 348 5.22 18.65 -2.46
C GLU A 348 4.22 18.55 -3.60
N ARG A 349 4.34 17.53 -4.46
CA ARG A 349 3.51 17.43 -5.67
C ARG A 349 2.07 17.07 -5.33
N GLU A 350 1.88 16.08 -4.48
CA GLU A 350 0.55 15.67 -4.00
C GLU A 350 -0.09 16.76 -3.13
N MET A 351 0.71 17.48 -2.33
CA MET A 351 0.23 18.62 -1.55
C MET A 351 -0.19 19.79 -2.43
N ALA A 352 0.64 20.15 -3.42
CA ALA A 352 0.32 21.17 -4.40
C ALA A 352 -0.96 20.84 -5.15
N TYR A 353 -1.12 19.57 -5.55
CA TYR A 353 -2.35 19.13 -6.22
C TYR A 353 -3.57 19.19 -5.30
N SER A 354 -3.43 18.86 -4.01
CA SER A 354 -4.52 18.98 -3.02
C SER A 354 -5.00 20.42 -2.86
N LEU A 355 -4.07 21.37 -2.71
CA LEU A 355 -4.36 22.80 -2.62
C LEU A 355 -4.97 23.33 -3.91
N TYR A 356 -4.39 22.95 -5.05
CA TYR A 356 -4.92 23.31 -6.36
C TYR A 356 -6.34 22.79 -6.51
N LEU A 357 -6.61 21.50 -6.26
CA LEU A 357 -7.95 20.93 -6.38
C LEU A 357 -8.96 21.65 -5.48
N ALA A 358 -8.56 22.03 -4.28
CA ALA A 358 -9.41 22.76 -3.35
C ALA A 358 -9.74 24.19 -3.81
N GLY A 359 -8.92 24.80 -4.67
CA GLY A 359 -9.17 26.12 -5.26
C GLY A 359 -8.03 27.14 -5.14
N PHE A 360 -6.89 26.79 -4.55
CA PHE A 360 -5.75 27.71 -4.40
C PHE A 360 -4.91 27.83 -5.68
N ASP A 361 -4.32 29.00 -5.88
CA ASP A 361 -3.23 29.22 -6.81
C ASP A 361 -1.90 28.91 -6.09
N VAL A 362 -1.25 27.83 -6.49
CA VAL A 362 -0.13 27.25 -5.73
C VAL A 362 1.21 27.76 -6.22
N LYS A 363 2.01 28.28 -5.30
CA LYS A 363 3.37 28.80 -5.53
C LYS A 363 4.39 27.81 -4.97
N ASP A 364 5.39 27.43 -5.77
CA ASP A 364 6.54 26.66 -5.28
C ASP A 364 7.58 27.62 -4.71
N VAL A 365 7.88 27.49 -3.41
CA VAL A 365 8.83 28.35 -2.70
C VAL A 365 9.92 27.48 -2.08
N THR A 366 11.13 27.59 -2.61
CA THR A 366 12.28 26.91 -2.02
C THR A 366 12.84 27.72 -0.87
N MET A 367 13.49 27.06 0.09
CA MET A 367 14.26 27.78 1.11
C MET A 367 15.31 28.73 0.53
N THR A 368 15.85 28.44 -0.67
CA THR A 368 16.78 29.34 -1.35
C THR A 368 16.11 30.66 -1.77
N ASP A 369 14.83 30.65 -2.13
CA ASP A 369 14.08 31.87 -2.48
C ASP A 369 13.93 32.78 -1.27
N LEU A 370 13.60 32.21 -0.11
CA LEU A 370 13.48 32.95 1.16
C LEU A 370 14.85 33.46 1.65
N ILE A 371 15.87 32.60 1.64
CA ILE A 371 17.25 32.92 2.08
C ILE A 371 17.87 34.05 1.23
N SER A 372 17.58 34.06 -0.08
CA SER A 372 18.08 35.11 -0.98
C SER A 372 17.24 36.39 -0.94
N GLY A 373 16.00 36.31 -0.44
CA GLY A 373 15.02 37.39 -0.44
C GLY A 373 14.32 37.57 -1.80
N ARG A 374 14.31 36.54 -2.64
CA ARG A 374 13.48 36.52 -3.87
C ARG A 374 12.00 36.37 -3.56
N GLU A 375 11.68 35.81 -2.40
CA GLU A 375 10.33 35.60 -1.91
C GLU A 375 10.21 36.16 -0.48
N THR A 376 9.07 36.79 -0.17
CA THR A 376 8.79 37.42 1.13
C THR A 376 7.50 36.93 1.79
N LEU A 377 6.68 36.13 1.09
CA LEU A 377 5.40 35.57 1.52
C LEU A 377 4.28 36.61 1.74
N GLU A 378 4.51 37.87 1.39
CA GLU A 378 3.53 38.95 1.55
C GLU A 378 2.26 38.73 0.73
N ASP A 379 2.38 38.10 -0.44
CA ASP A 379 1.29 37.84 -1.38
C ASP A 379 0.61 36.47 -1.18
N VAL A 380 0.88 35.79 -0.06
CA VAL A 380 0.41 34.43 0.26
C VAL A 380 -0.41 34.44 1.54
N ASN A 381 -1.53 33.72 1.59
CA ASN A 381 -2.37 33.61 2.80
C ASN A 381 -2.35 32.21 3.44
N MET A 382 -1.80 31.22 2.74
CA MET A 382 -1.60 29.87 3.27
C MET A 382 -0.20 29.38 2.91
N ILE A 383 0.57 28.95 3.90
CA ILE A 383 1.84 28.24 3.67
C ILE A 383 1.71 26.80 4.10
N VAL A 384 2.33 25.90 3.35
CA VAL A 384 2.40 24.48 3.69
C VAL A 384 3.84 24.03 3.72
N TYR A 385 4.26 23.49 4.87
CA TYR A 385 5.52 22.78 5.02
C TYR A 385 5.29 21.30 4.72
N CYS A 386 5.86 20.82 3.63
CA CYS A 386 5.64 19.46 3.14
C CYS A 386 6.43 18.40 3.92
N GLY A 387 5.98 17.16 3.79
CA GLY A 387 6.69 16.00 4.34
C GLY A 387 7.94 15.60 3.55
N GLY A 388 8.72 14.70 4.13
CA GLY A 388 9.94 14.14 3.55
C GLY A 388 11.05 14.00 4.58
N PHE A 389 12.29 14.15 4.15
CA PHE A 389 13.49 14.00 4.97
C PHE A 389 14.40 15.21 4.71
N SER A 390 13.97 16.41 5.11
CA SER A 390 14.79 17.62 4.89
C SER A 390 16.18 17.43 5.50
N ASN A 391 17.21 17.72 4.70
CA ASN A 391 18.61 17.45 5.05
C ASN A 391 18.88 15.99 5.48
N SER A 392 18.11 15.03 4.97
CA SER A 392 18.15 13.61 5.33
C SER A 392 17.90 13.34 6.82
N ASP A 393 17.21 14.24 7.50
CA ASP A 393 16.98 14.25 8.96
C ASP A 393 18.26 14.16 9.82
N VAL A 394 19.42 14.49 9.23
CA VAL A 394 20.69 14.54 9.95
C VAL A 394 20.65 15.67 10.97
N LEU A 395 21.19 15.41 12.17
CA LEU A 395 21.09 16.26 13.37
C LEU A 395 19.71 16.25 14.05
N GLY A 396 18.76 15.46 13.55
CA GLY A 396 17.37 15.35 13.99
C GLY A 396 16.41 15.93 12.95
N SER A 397 15.23 15.32 12.82
CA SER A 397 14.30 15.67 11.73
C SER A 397 13.91 17.14 11.73
N ALA A 398 13.90 17.74 10.54
CA ALA A 398 13.61 19.16 10.29
C ALA A 398 14.50 20.20 11.00
N LYS A 399 15.48 19.82 11.82
CA LYS A 399 16.32 20.80 12.54
C LYS A 399 17.23 21.60 11.62
N GLY A 400 17.76 20.98 10.58
CA GLY A 400 18.52 21.68 9.53
C GLY A 400 17.65 22.73 8.82
N TRP A 401 16.40 22.36 8.54
CA TRP A 401 15.41 23.25 7.91
C TRP A 401 14.99 24.39 8.86
N ALA A 402 14.75 24.10 10.13
CA ALA A 402 14.50 25.11 11.16
C ALA A 402 15.67 26.09 11.27
N GLY A 403 16.91 25.59 11.27
CA GLY A 403 18.11 26.41 11.28
C GLY A 403 18.21 27.38 10.09
N ALA A 404 17.72 26.99 8.91
CA ALA A 404 17.67 27.87 7.75
C ALA A 404 16.74 29.07 7.96
N PHE A 405 15.62 28.90 8.66
CA PHE A 405 14.77 30.01 9.10
C PHE A 405 15.39 30.81 10.24
N LEU A 406 15.90 30.14 11.28
CA LEU A 406 16.36 30.81 12.51
C LEU A 406 17.63 31.63 12.32
N PHE A 407 18.55 31.18 11.45
CA PHE A 407 19.89 31.76 11.34
C PHE A 407 20.10 32.59 10.07
N ASN A 408 19.14 32.62 9.14
CA ASN A 408 19.17 33.53 8.01
C ASN A 408 18.22 34.72 8.24
N PRO A 409 18.72 35.97 8.30
CA PRO A 409 17.89 37.13 8.62
C PRO A 409 16.69 37.34 7.69
N LYS A 410 16.86 37.11 6.37
CA LYS A 410 15.80 37.33 5.38
C LYS A 410 14.70 36.27 5.48
N ALA A 411 15.09 35.01 5.60
CA ALA A 411 14.13 33.93 5.79
C ALA A 411 13.37 34.07 7.13
N LYS A 412 14.08 34.48 8.18
CA LYS A 412 13.47 34.78 9.49
C LYS A 412 12.44 35.91 9.38
N GLU A 413 12.82 37.03 8.77
CA GLU A 413 11.95 38.19 8.61
C GLU A 413 10.70 37.86 7.80
N ALA A 414 10.83 37.15 6.68
CA ALA A 414 9.69 36.70 5.88
C ALA A 414 8.73 35.82 6.70
N LEU A 415 9.27 34.90 7.51
CA LEU A 415 8.47 34.03 8.38
C LEU A 415 7.79 34.80 9.51
N ASP A 416 8.52 35.65 10.21
CA ASP A 416 8.00 36.45 11.32
C ASP A 416 6.88 37.39 10.81
N ASN A 417 7.09 38.06 9.67
CA ASN A 417 6.09 38.92 9.04
C ASN A 417 4.84 38.11 8.64
N TYR A 418 5.02 36.90 8.13
CA TYR A 418 3.90 36.02 7.78
C TYR A 418 3.03 35.67 8.98
N TYR A 419 3.64 35.24 10.09
CA TYR A 419 2.95 34.83 11.32
C TYR A 419 2.40 35.99 12.13
N ALA A 420 2.90 37.22 11.93
CA ALA A 420 2.36 38.43 12.53
C ALA A 420 0.99 38.84 11.96
N ARG A 421 0.61 38.34 10.78
CA ARG A 421 -0.69 38.66 10.16
C ARG A 421 -1.81 37.77 10.68
N GLU A 422 -3.01 38.35 10.78
CA GLU A 422 -4.23 37.65 11.22
C GLU A 422 -4.99 36.96 10.07
N ASP A 423 -4.59 37.20 8.82
CA ASP A 423 -5.19 36.67 7.58
C ASP A 423 -4.40 35.49 6.99
N THR A 424 -3.57 34.84 7.82
CA THR A 424 -2.71 33.72 7.40
C THR A 424 -3.08 32.41 8.08
N LEU A 425 -2.94 31.31 7.31
CA LEU A 425 -3.01 29.92 7.75
C LEU A 425 -1.66 29.23 7.54
N SER A 426 -1.36 28.18 8.31
CA SER A 426 -0.27 27.29 7.93
C SER A 426 -0.55 25.83 8.25
N LEU A 427 0.01 24.95 7.44
CA LEU A 427 -0.08 23.51 7.59
C LEU A 427 1.33 22.90 7.56
N GLY A 428 1.68 22.09 8.53
CA GLY A 428 2.89 21.28 8.54
C GLY A 428 2.53 19.81 8.54
N VAL A 429 2.95 19.08 7.51
CA VAL A 429 2.69 17.64 7.39
C VAL A 429 3.98 16.86 7.57
N CYS A 430 3.99 15.86 8.46
CA CYS A 430 5.13 14.99 8.73
C CYS A 430 6.42 15.79 9.04
N ASN A 431 7.35 15.92 8.10
CA ASN A 431 8.55 16.76 8.28
C ASN A 431 8.23 18.24 8.48
N GLY A 432 7.16 18.74 7.86
CA GLY A 432 6.63 20.07 8.14
C GLY A 432 6.01 20.21 9.53
N CYS A 433 5.40 19.16 10.07
CA CYS A 433 4.92 19.14 11.47
C CYS A 433 6.10 19.26 12.43
N GLN A 434 7.17 18.48 12.19
CA GLN A 434 8.41 18.55 12.96
C GLN A 434 9.03 19.95 12.90
N LEU A 435 9.07 20.57 11.72
CA LEU A 435 9.54 21.94 11.55
C LEU A 435 8.72 22.94 12.38
N MET A 436 7.38 22.88 12.31
CA MET A 436 6.52 23.79 13.05
C MET A 436 6.67 23.65 14.56
N MET A 437 6.88 22.42 15.05
CA MET A 437 7.16 22.16 16.46
C MET A 437 8.54 22.72 16.87
N GLU A 438 9.58 22.51 16.05
CA GLU A 438 10.93 23.02 16.31
C GLU A 438 11.00 24.56 16.28
N LEU A 439 10.24 25.20 15.39
CA LEU A 439 10.10 26.66 15.31
C LEU A 439 9.10 27.25 16.33
N ASN A 440 8.47 26.40 17.16
CA ASN A 440 7.49 26.79 18.17
C ASN A 440 6.28 27.58 17.61
N LEU A 441 5.79 27.19 16.44
CA LEU A 441 4.73 27.89 15.69
C LEU A 441 3.31 27.46 16.09
N ILE A 442 3.17 26.42 16.92
CA ILE A 442 1.87 25.88 17.37
C ILE A 442 1.49 26.42 18.74
N ASN A 443 2.37 26.35 19.74
CA ASN A 443 2.08 26.80 21.11
C ASN A 443 3.11 27.81 21.64
N PRO A 444 3.31 28.95 20.96
CA PRO A 444 4.30 29.95 21.38
C PRO A 444 4.07 30.52 22.79
N GLU A 445 2.84 30.45 23.30
CA GLU A 445 2.45 30.91 24.63
C GLU A 445 2.91 30.00 25.78
N LEU A 446 3.24 28.74 25.49
CA LEU A 446 3.63 27.77 26.52
C LEU A 446 5.11 27.91 26.89
N LYS A 447 5.40 27.89 28.19
CA LYS A 447 6.78 28.06 28.71
C LYS A 447 7.71 26.91 28.34
N LYS A 448 7.19 25.68 28.26
CA LYS A 448 7.94 24.48 27.85
C LYS A 448 7.43 24.03 26.48
N GLN A 449 8.35 23.87 25.54
CA GLN A 449 8.02 23.43 24.19
C GLN A 449 7.81 21.91 24.16
N GLY A 450 6.79 21.48 23.42
CA GLY A 450 6.66 20.08 22.99
C GLY A 450 7.75 19.72 21.99
N LYS A 451 8.05 18.43 21.86
CA LYS A 451 9.09 17.94 20.95
C LYS A 451 8.55 16.80 20.10
N MET A 452 9.14 16.64 18.92
CA MET A 452 9.00 15.44 18.11
C MET A 452 10.18 14.50 18.41
N LEU A 453 9.88 13.29 18.86
CA LEU A 453 10.89 12.27 19.20
C LEU A 453 10.81 11.09 18.24
N HIS A 454 11.82 10.22 18.30
CA HIS A 454 11.77 8.90 17.68
C HIS A 454 10.51 8.16 18.11
N ASN A 455 9.90 7.44 17.15
CA ASN A 455 8.85 6.49 17.44
C ASN A 455 9.31 5.53 18.53
N ASP A 456 8.42 5.12 19.43
CA ASP A 456 8.77 4.14 20.46
C ASP A 456 9.30 2.84 19.86
N SER A 457 8.83 2.44 18.65
CA SER A 457 9.31 1.27 17.91
C SER A 457 10.78 1.33 17.46
N HIS A 458 11.42 2.50 17.52
CA HIS A 458 12.74 2.78 16.94
C HIS A 458 12.85 2.42 15.44
N LYS A 459 11.71 2.36 14.75
CA LYS A 459 11.61 2.04 13.33
C LYS A 459 10.85 3.12 12.58
N PHE A 460 11.13 3.23 11.30
CA PHE A 460 10.24 3.92 10.38
C PHE A 460 8.94 3.13 10.24
N GLU A 461 7.81 3.81 10.45
CA GLU A 461 6.48 3.21 10.31
C GLU A 461 5.83 3.76 9.04
N SER A 462 5.56 2.87 8.09
CA SER A 462 4.79 3.14 6.87
C SER A 462 3.51 2.31 6.89
N ARG A 463 2.37 2.91 7.26
CA ARG A 463 1.13 2.18 7.54
C ARG A 463 -0.09 3.00 7.16
N PHE A 464 -1.16 2.31 6.76
CA PHE A 464 -2.50 2.89 6.69
C PHE A 464 -3.26 2.53 7.97
N LEU A 465 -3.78 3.53 8.68
CA LEU A 465 -4.42 3.34 9.98
C LEU A 465 -5.59 4.30 10.20
N GLY A 466 -6.34 4.08 11.28
CA GLY A 466 -7.48 4.90 11.66
C GLY A 466 -7.08 6.14 12.46
N LEU A 467 -7.70 7.27 12.12
CA LEU A 467 -7.62 8.54 12.83
C LEU A 467 -9.01 8.97 13.29
N THR A 468 -9.11 9.41 14.54
CA THR A 468 -10.32 10.02 15.11
C THR A 468 -10.14 11.53 15.19
N ILE A 469 -11.11 12.29 14.68
CA ILE A 469 -11.12 13.75 14.72
C ILE A 469 -12.03 14.18 15.88
N PRO A 470 -11.49 14.56 17.06
CA PRO A 470 -12.31 15.08 18.14
C PRO A 470 -12.88 16.45 17.77
N THR A 471 -13.84 16.93 18.57
CA THR A 471 -14.25 18.33 18.54
C THR A 471 -13.03 19.22 18.75
N ASN A 472 -12.75 20.08 17.78
CA ASN A 472 -11.55 20.90 17.76
C ASN A 472 -11.89 22.33 17.26
N ARG A 473 -10.94 23.25 17.44
CA ARG A 473 -11.09 24.66 17.01
C ARG A 473 -10.22 24.99 15.79
N SER A 474 -9.74 23.99 15.05
CA SER A 474 -8.94 24.24 13.85
C SER A 474 -9.81 24.75 12.70
N VAL A 475 -9.31 25.74 11.96
CA VAL A 475 -9.94 26.21 10.72
C VAL A 475 -10.10 25.06 9.73
N MET A 476 -9.07 24.24 9.56
CA MET A 476 -9.09 23.16 8.57
C MET A 476 -9.98 21.99 9.00
N PHE A 477 -9.95 21.60 10.29
CA PHE A 477 -10.55 20.34 10.75
C PHE A 477 -11.84 20.51 11.56
N GLY A 478 -12.30 21.74 11.78
CA GLY A 478 -13.50 22.00 12.58
C GLY A 478 -14.73 21.24 12.09
N SER A 479 -15.01 21.27 10.77
CA SER A 479 -16.17 20.56 10.19
C SER A 479 -16.02 19.03 10.23
N LEU A 480 -14.79 18.51 10.29
CA LEU A 480 -14.49 17.09 10.36
C LEU A 480 -14.70 16.48 11.75
N SER A 481 -15.04 17.28 12.76
CA SER A 481 -15.27 16.83 14.14
C SER A 481 -16.24 15.64 14.21
N GLY A 482 -15.87 14.62 14.98
CA GLY A 482 -16.61 13.36 15.12
C GLY A 482 -16.29 12.30 14.05
N SER A 483 -15.51 12.64 13.01
CA SER A 483 -15.16 11.68 11.97
C SER A 483 -14.13 10.65 12.44
N LYS A 484 -14.25 9.44 11.89
CA LYS A 484 -13.20 8.41 11.90
C LYS A 484 -12.79 8.14 10.46
N LEU A 485 -11.52 8.32 10.14
CA LEU A 485 -11.00 8.31 8.78
C LEU A 485 -9.73 7.47 8.70
N GLY A 486 -9.54 6.78 7.58
CA GLY A 486 -8.27 6.14 7.25
C GLY A 486 -7.24 7.15 6.73
N ILE A 487 -5.97 7.00 7.10
CA ILE A 487 -4.89 7.88 6.67
C ILE A 487 -3.54 7.16 6.61
N TRP A 488 -2.65 7.63 5.73
CA TRP A 488 -1.27 7.17 5.65
C TRP A 488 -0.37 7.82 6.70
N VAL A 489 0.47 7.00 7.32
CA VAL A 489 1.58 7.39 8.18
C VAL A 489 2.88 6.91 7.56
N ALA A 490 3.91 7.76 7.57
CA ALA A 490 5.23 7.47 7.00
C ALA A 490 6.32 8.28 7.73
N HIS A 491 6.71 7.87 8.95
CA HIS A 491 7.73 8.59 9.73
C HIS A 491 8.52 7.69 10.70
N GLY A 492 9.74 8.10 11.05
CA GLY A 492 10.57 7.51 12.11
C GLY A 492 10.66 8.36 13.39
N GLU A 493 10.32 9.65 13.31
CA GLU A 493 10.39 10.64 14.40
C GLU A 493 9.06 11.38 14.56
N GLY A 494 7.96 10.63 14.71
CA GLY A 494 6.62 11.21 14.78
C GLY A 494 6.01 11.34 16.16
N LYS A 495 6.75 11.00 17.22
CA LYS A 495 6.20 10.97 18.58
C LYS A 495 6.05 12.39 19.13
N PHE A 496 4.82 12.85 19.35
CA PHE A 496 4.56 14.04 20.16
C PHE A 496 4.92 13.74 21.61
N SER A 497 5.92 14.46 22.13
CA SER A 497 6.30 14.45 23.53
C SER A 497 5.99 15.81 24.14
N LEU A 498 4.98 15.85 25.02
CA LEU A 498 4.30 17.04 25.46
C LEU A 498 4.48 17.24 26.98
N PRO A 499 4.98 18.41 27.44
CA PRO A 499 5.29 18.64 28.85
C PRO A 499 4.10 19.00 29.74
N TYR A 500 2.89 19.14 29.18
CA TYR A 500 1.68 19.54 29.91
C TYR A 500 0.56 18.52 29.69
N ASP A 501 -0.50 18.64 30.49
CA ASP A 501 -1.73 17.86 30.33
C ASP A 501 -2.46 18.20 29.01
N GLU A 502 -3.26 17.24 28.52
CA GLU A 502 -3.95 17.33 27.24
C GLU A 502 -4.81 18.61 27.09
N ASP A 503 -5.42 19.09 28.18
CA ASP A 503 -6.28 20.28 28.20
C ASP A 503 -5.56 21.58 27.80
N LYS A 504 -4.22 21.58 27.81
CA LYS A 504 -3.40 22.72 27.37
C LYS A 504 -3.23 22.80 25.86
N TYR A 505 -3.61 21.77 25.12
CA TYR A 505 -3.40 21.69 23.68
C TYR A 505 -4.71 21.75 22.91
N ASN A 506 -4.68 22.41 21.75
CA ASN A 506 -5.77 22.31 20.78
C ASN A 506 -5.57 21.03 19.97
N VAL A 507 -6.03 19.91 20.51
CA VAL A 507 -5.93 18.59 19.87
C VAL A 507 -6.88 18.51 18.68
N VAL A 508 -6.34 18.24 17.51
CA VAL A 508 -7.10 18.23 16.25
C VAL A 508 -7.35 16.82 15.72
N ALA A 509 -6.43 15.90 15.99
CA ALA A 509 -6.59 14.51 15.59
C ALA A 509 -5.84 13.57 16.53
N LYS A 510 -6.41 12.37 16.72
CA LYS A 510 -5.80 11.28 17.50
C LYS A 510 -5.78 10.00 16.70
N TYR A 511 -4.74 9.19 16.90
CA TYR A 511 -4.78 7.79 16.48
C TYR A 511 -5.98 7.10 17.13
N SER A 512 -6.73 6.30 16.36
CA SER A 512 -8.00 5.72 16.84
C SER A 512 -7.84 4.73 18.01
N TYR A 513 -6.63 4.23 18.23
CA TYR A 513 -6.28 3.36 19.34
C TYR A 513 -5.01 3.87 20.01
N ASP A 514 -4.87 3.64 21.31
CA ASP A 514 -3.73 4.14 22.09
C ASP A 514 -2.49 3.25 22.00
N GLU A 515 -2.67 1.99 21.61
CA GLU A 515 -1.57 1.02 21.55
C GLU A 515 -1.00 0.84 20.15
N TYR A 516 0.29 0.50 20.12
CA TYR A 516 0.97 0.04 18.93
C TYR A 516 0.28 -1.21 18.35
N PRO A 517 0.10 -1.29 17.02
CA PRO A 517 0.70 -0.44 15.99
C PRO A 517 -0.24 0.60 15.37
N ALA A 518 -1.46 0.74 15.86
CA ALA A 518 -2.40 1.77 15.41
C ALA A 518 -2.11 3.16 16.01
N ASN A 519 -1.51 3.24 17.21
CA ASN A 519 -0.64 4.35 17.59
C ASN A 519 0.81 3.96 17.18
N PRO A 520 1.31 4.44 16.03
CA PRO A 520 2.54 3.94 15.44
C PRO A 520 3.80 4.45 16.16
N ASN A 521 3.70 5.52 16.94
CA ASN A 521 4.85 6.22 17.49
C ASN A 521 4.85 6.38 19.00
N GLY A 522 3.74 6.10 19.68
CA GLY A 522 3.62 6.24 21.13
C GLY A 522 3.49 7.69 21.58
N SER A 523 2.89 8.56 20.77
CA SER A 523 2.63 9.96 21.12
C SER A 523 1.79 10.10 22.37
N ASP A 524 2.08 11.12 23.17
CA ASP A 524 1.29 11.46 24.35
C ASP A 524 -0.17 11.71 23.96
N TYR A 525 -1.10 11.15 24.75
CA TYR A 525 -2.55 11.19 24.54
C TYR A 525 -3.02 10.69 23.15
N SER A 526 -2.18 9.89 22.48
CA SER A 526 -2.40 9.37 21.12
C SER A 526 -2.57 10.48 20.07
N ILE A 527 -2.02 11.66 20.35
CA ILE A 527 -2.12 12.82 19.46
C ILE A 527 -1.39 12.54 18.14
N ALA A 528 -2.06 12.88 17.05
CA ALA A 528 -1.50 12.87 15.70
C ALA A 528 -1.46 14.25 15.06
N ALA A 529 -2.27 15.20 15.55
CA ALA A 529 -2.28 16.58 15.10
C ALA A 529 -2.63 17.58 16.21
N LEU A 530 -1.96 18.73 16.18
CA LEU A 530 -2.18 19.88 17.05
C LEU A 530 -2.39 21.14 16.22
N ALA A 531 -3.22 22.06 16.71
CA ALA A 531 -3.33 23.41 16.16
C ALA A 531 -2.90 24.48 17.16
N SER A 532 -2.64 25.67 16.65
CA SER A 532 -2.49 26.88 17.46
C SER A 532 -3.75 27.18 18.27
N ALA A 533 -3.61 27.98 19.33
CA ALA A 533 -4.72 28.33 20.21
C ALA A 533 -5.89 29.01 19.47
N ASP A 534 -5.59 29.77 18.41
CA ASP A 534 -6.54 30.42 17.52
C ASP A 534 -7.01 29.53 16.34
N GLY A 535 -6.46 28.33 16.20
CA GLY A 535 -6.87 27.33 15.21
C GLY A 535 -6.31 27.52 13.79
N ARG A 536 -5.48 28.54 13.53
CA ARG A 536 -4.99 28.90 12.19
C ARG A 536 -3.79 28.07 11.69
N HIS A 537 -2.97 27.58 12.61
CA HIS A 537 -1.73 26.89 12.28
C HIS A 537 -1.84 25.44 12.73
N LEU A 538 -1.75 24.49 11.80
CA LEU A 538 -1.99 23.07 12.02
C LEU A 538 -0.71 22.26 11.76
N ALA A 539 -0.27 21.48 12.74
CA ALA A 539 0.81 20.51 12.60
C ALA A 539 0.25 19.09 12.73
N ILE A 540 0.48 18.24 11.73
CA ILE A 540 -0.04 16.87 11.65
C ILE A 540 1.04 15.90 11.16
N MET A 541 1.20 14.76 11.83
CA MET A 541 2.16 13.73 11.42
C MET A 541 1.68 12.85 10.25
N PRO A 542 0.42 12.36 10.25
CA PRO A 542 -0.17 11.67 9.10
C PRO A 542 -0.29 12.54 7.83
N HIS A 543 -0.32 11.87 6.67
CA HIS A 543 -0.37 12.48 5.33
C HIS A 543 -1.79 12.51 4.75
N LEU A 544 -2.54 13.58 5.01
CA LEU A 544 -3.89 13.76 4.47
C LEU A 544 -3.89 13.98 2.95
N GLU A 545 -2.87 14.63 2.41
CA GLU A 545 -2.67 14.89 0.98
C GLU A 545 -2.44 13.62 0.15
N ARG A 546 -2.03 12.53 0.81
CA ARG A 546 -1.86 11.20 0.21
C ARG A 546 -3.12 10.35 0.26
N SER A 547 -4.23 10.89 0.78
CA SER A 547 -5.47 10.15 1.03
C SER A 547 -6.70 10.85 0.46
N ILE A 548 -6.54 11.82 -0.43
CA ILE A 548 -7.62 12.66 -1.00
C ILE A 548 -8.58 11.91 -1.94
N PHE A 549 -8.16 10.79 -2.53
CA PHE A 549 -8.98 9.96 -3.41
C PHE A 549 -9.20 8.54 -2.85
N PRO A 550 -10.37 7.92 -3.06
CA PRO A 550 -10.62 6.56 -2.58
C PRO A 550 -9.56 5.53 -2.98
N TRP A 551 -9.08 5.57 -4.24
CA TRP A 551 -8.06 4.63 -4.75
C TRP A 551 -6.65 4.87 -4.19
N GLN A 552 -6.41 5.97 -3.48
CA GLN A 552 -5.14 6.19 -2.77
C GLN A 552 -5.14 5.57 -1.38
N ASN A 553 -6.29 5.18 -0.84
CA ASN A 553 -6.41 4.72 0.54
C ASN A 553 -6.08 3.22 0.63
N GLY A 554 -5.41 2.79 1.71
CA GLY A 554 -5.09 1.38 1.94
C GLY A 554 -6.33 0.51 2.17
N CYS A 555 -7.41 1.10 2.68
CA CYS A 555 -8.76 0.54 2.63
C CYS A 555 -9.79 1.68 2.54
N TYR A 556 -10.97 1.40 1.99
CA TYR A 556 -12.07 2.34 1.89
C TYR A 556 -13.41 1.59 1.85
N PRO A 557 -14.53 2.16 2.36
CA PRO A 557 -15.82 1.47 2.36
C PRO A 557 -16.24 0.98 0.98
N THR A 558 -16.59 -0.31 0.86
CA THR A 558 -16.82 -1.00 -0.41
C THR A 558 -17.99 -0.43 -1.20
N ASP A 559 -19.03 0.03 -0.51
CA ASP A 559 -20.21 0.70 -1.07
C ASP A 559 -19.90 2.12 -1.59
N ARG A 560 -18.75 2.69 -1.20
CA ARG A 560 -18.33 4.05 -1.55
C ARG A 560 -17.12 4.13 -2.48
N LYS A 561 -16.24 3.11 -2.51
CA LYS A 561 -14.97 3.12 -3.25
C LYS A 561 -15.07 3.52 -4.73
N ASN A 562 -16.18 3.15 -5.38
CA ASN A 562 -16.41 3.42 -6.81
C ASN A 562 -17.38 4.59 -7.05
N SER A 563 -18.10 5.03 -6.03
CA SER A 563 -19.10 6.09 -6.16
C SER A 563 -18.53 7.44 -5.69
N ASP A 564 -17.66 7.45 -4.69
CA ASP A 564 -17.00 8.66 -4.23
C ASP A 564 -15.89 9.11 -5.20
N GLN A 565 -15.83 10.40 -5.45
CA GLN A 565 -14.82 11.05 -6.28
C GLN A 565 -13.62 11.54 -5.45
N VAL A 566 -13.83 11.76 -4.16
CA VAL A 566 -12.86 12.29 -3.18
C VAL A 566 -13.21 11.73 -1.82
N THR A 567 -12.23 11.69 -0.91
CA THR A 567 -12.45 11.35 0.51
C THR A 567 -12.76 12.61 1.33
N PRO A 568 -13.17 12.47 2.61
CA PRO A 568 -13.39 13.63 3.48
C PRO A 568 -12.17 14.52 3.69
N TRP A 569 -10.95 14.03 3.45
CA TRP A 569 -9.72 14.81 3.63
C TRP A 569 -9.66 16.06 2.75
N ILE A 570 -10.35 16.09 1.60
CA ILE A 570 -10.42 17.29 0.75
C ILE A 570 -11.06 18.49 1.47
N GLU A 571 -11.96 18.22 2.44
CA GLU A 571 -12.69 19.26 3.14
C GLU A 571 -11.75 20.15 3.96
N ALA A 572 -10.66 19.61 4.49
CA ALA A 572 -9.67 20.38 5.22
C ALA A 572 -9.04 21.49 4.36
N PHE A 573 -8.75 21.18 3.11
CA PHE A 573 -8.19 22.15 2.15
C PHE A 573 -9.26 23.14 1.66
N VAL A 574 -10.49 22.69 1.47
CA VAL A 574 -11.63 23.57 1.10
C VAL A 574 -11.93 24.55 2.23
N ASN A 575 -11.89 24.11 3.48
CA ASN A 575 -12.07 24.95 4.67
C ASN A 575 -10.98 26.02 4.75
N ALA A 576 -9.71 25.65 4.53
CA ALA A 576 -8.62 26.62 4.46
C ALA A 576 -8.88 27.69 3.40
N ARG A 577 -9.28 27.29 2.19
CA ARG A 577 -9.59 28.23 1.10
C ARG A 577 -10.72 29.17 1.46
N LYS A 578 -11.84 28.64 1.95
CA LYS A 578 -13.02 29.44 2.35
C LYS A 578 -12.66 30.47 3.42
N TRP A 579 -11.87 30.07 4.42
CA TRP A 579 -11.43 30.98 5.46
C TRP A 579 -10.58 32.13 4.89
N VAL A 580 -9.64 31.83 3.99
CA VAL A 580 -8.84 32.88 3.34
C VAL A 580 -9.73 33.81 2.50
N GLU A 581 -10.70 33.29 1.75
CA GLU A 581 -11.65 34.10 0.99
C GLU A 581 -12.43 35.08 1.87
N GLU A 582 -12.79 34.66 3.07
CA GLU A 582 -13.51 35.51 4.03
C GLU A 582 -12.63 36.60 4.63
N LYS A 583 -11.31 36.41 4.68
CA LYS A 583 -10.35 37.37 5.24
C LYS A 583 -9.79 38.37 4.24
N VAL A 584 -9.77 37.99 2.95
CA VAL A 584 -9.23 38.83 1.86
C VAL A 584 -10.34 39.66 1.17
N LYS A 585 -11.62 39.35 1.43
CA LYS A 585 -12.77 40.21 1.08
C LYS A 585 -12.89 41.38 2.06
#